data_AF-A0A317SJB3-F1
#
_entry.id   AF-A0A317SJB3-F1
#
_cell.length_a   1.000
_cell.length_b   1.000
_cell.length_c   1.000
_cell.angle_alpha   90.00
_cell.angle_beta   90.00
_cell.angle_gamma   90.00
#
_symmetry.space_group_name_H-M   'P 1'
#
loop_
_entity.id
_entity.type
_entity.pdbx_description
1 polymer ?
#
loop_
_entity_poly.entity_id
_entity_poly.type
_entity_poly.pdbx_seq_one_letter_code
_entity_poly.pdbx_strand_id
1 'polypeptide(L)'
;MDNFVEYKTLRSFPYKFLSKADQHVVSRFFDSKPFHAYGWRIYSYETSVSETLLISWDQVDQFFKEVAAQTGIRLLQNFPPGRMSYALDSKDDVPILMGDFRSKEELDGLMQTSGIAARKGSAKKNSKSKRNAARRLQAMETWKSQVESARHHLGYTQQSPGHDEVEKIFPVFVSIDVEAFEHNHNIITEVGISILDTVGLPPPRGNPADRETVLRVIRDNFGLASAPPRRSDAIIDLITSHHFRVSEHRNMRNGQFVTDAADLFMFGDSEFVSLGQLPERIAECFRYYGNKGEKRRIVLVGHDVKTDVDFLMAVGYDVSNIADLEVIDTTCMWKAVMGDHQSKGLGPMLYDLGVDFRHLHNAGNDATYTLQALVKMAEIGLPKDGEDGAKANPSPNLYRPIWQKAENVQIGFTDEADNRQANILPPKKPVPRDTEEAGNSSEGSGLSMSGDGWD
;
A
#
# COMPACT_ATOMS: atom_id res chain seq x y z
N MET A 1 -23.69 38.30 5.32
CA MET A 1 -22.64 37.45 5.95
C MET A 1 -21.78 36.98 4.81
N ASP A 2 -20.53 37.44 4.78
CA ASP A 2 -19.60 37.05 3.74
C ASP A 2 -19.05 35.67 4.09
N ASN A 3 -19.21 34.71 3.19
CA ASN A 3 -18.68 33.37 3.35
C ASN A 3 -17.24 33.32 2.82
N PHE A 4 -16.36 32.65 3.54
CA PHE A 4 -14.95 32.53 3.18
C PHE A 4 -14.51 31.08 3.10
N VAL A 5 -13.50 30.82 2.28
CA VAL A 5 -12.82 29.53 2.14
C VAL A 5 -11.34 29.74 2.41
N GLU A 6 -10.75 28.83 3.18
CA GLU A 6 -9.30 28.84 3.37
C GLU A 6 -8.59 28.55 2.03
N TYR A 7 -7.59 29.37 1.68
CA TYR A 7 -6.77 29.20 0.48
C TYR A 7 -6.21 27.77 0.34
N LYS A 8 -5.77 27.16 1.44
CA LYS A 8 -5.25 25.77 1.45
C LYS A 8 -6.33 24.73 1.17
N THR A 9 -7.54 24.97 1.69
CA THR A 9 -8.68 24.09 1.47
C THR A 9 -9.10 24.14 0.01
N LEU A 10 -9.16 25.33 -0.58
CA LEU A 10 -9.41 25.49 -2.02
C LEU A 10 -8.33 24.83 -2.89
N ARG A 11 -7.04 25.00 -2.55
CA ARG A 11 -5.90 24.35 -3.24
C ARG A 11 -5.95 22.82 -3.20
N SER A 12 -6.57 22.23 -2.17
CA SER A 12 -6.69 20.78 -2.00
C SER A 12 -8.05 20.23 -2.43
N PHE A 13 -8.93 21.07 -2.98
CA PHE A 13 -10.29 20.72 -3.36
C PHE A 13 -10.37 19.46 -4.27
N PRO A 14 -9.62 19.36 -5.38
CA PRO A 14 -9.76 18.21 -6.29
C PRO A 14 -9.49 16.87 -5.60
N TYR A 15 -8.49 16.82 -4.72
CA TYR A 15 -8.10 15.60 -4.01
C TYR A 15 -9.14 15.15 -2.96
N LYS A 16 -9.96 16.08 -2.47
CA LYS A 16 -10.94 15.83 -1.41
C LYS A 16 -12.33 15.51 -1.96
N PHE A 17 -12.71 16.12 -3.09
CA PHE A 17 -14.09 16.12 -3.56
C PHE A 17 -14.29 15.50 -4.95
N LEU A 18 -13.22 15.19 -5.69
CA LEU A 18 -13.30 14.67 -7.06
C LEU A 18 -12.67 13.28 -7.18
N SER A 19 -13.17 12.49 -8.13
CA SER A 19 -12.59 11.20 -8.52
C SER A 19 -11.20 11.40 -9.15
N LYS A 20 -10.37 10.34 -9.22
CA LYS A 20 -9.04 10.41 -9.88
C LYS A 20 -9.14 10.83 -11.36
N ALA A 21 -10.21 10.42 -12.06
CA ALA A 21 -10.45 10.81 -13.44
C ALA A 21 -10.75 12.32 -13.56
N ASP A 22 -11.65 12.83 -12.73
CA ASP A 22 -11.99 14.26 -12.69
C ASP A 22 -10.82 15.13 -12.22
N GLN A 23 -9.99 14.63 -11.29
CA GLN A 23 -8.75 15.30 -10.87
C GLN A 23 -7.82 15.54 -12.06
N HIS A 24 -7.68 14.57 -12.96
CA HIS A 24 -6.87 14.72 -14.17
C HIS A 24 -7.44 15.81 -15.09
N VAL A 25 -8.77 15.86 -15.25
CA VAL A 25 -9.47 16.87 -16.07
C VAL A 25 -9.33 18.28 -15.49
N VAL A 26 -9.42 18.46 -14.17
CA VAL A 26 -9.34 19.78 -13.54
C VAL A 26 -7.92 20.25 -13.22
N SER A 27 -6.90 19.38 -13.37
CA SER A 27 -5.49 19.71 -13.11
C SER A 27 -5.05 20.98 -13.85
N ARG A 28 -5.50 21.17 -15.10
CA ARG A 28 -5.21 22.37 -15.90
C ARG A 28 -5.71 23.69 -15.30
N PHE A 29 -6.57 23.65 -14.29
CA PHE A 29 -7.04 24.81 -13.52
C PHE A 29 -6.50 24.85 -12.09
N PHE A 30 -6.35 23.68 -11.46
CA PHE A 30 -5.96 23.56 -10.05
C PHE A 30 -4.46 23.30 -9.84
N ASP A 31 -3.68 23.07 -10.88
CA ASP A 31 -2.22 23.08 -10.78
C ASP A 31 -1.72 24.45 -10.35
N SER A 32 -0.53 24.53 -9.75
CA SER A 32 -0.08 25.76 -9.10
C SER A 32 -0.11 26.96 -10.05
N LYS A 33 0.55 26.86 -11.21
CA LYS A 33 0.63 27.98 -12.15
C LYS A 33 -0.74 28.48 -12.63
N PRO A 34 -1.64 27.64 -13.20
CA PRO A 34 -2.94 28.12 -13.69
C PRO A 34 -3.83 28.61 -12.55
N PHE A 35 -3.80 27.96 -11.39
CA PHE A 35 -4.57 28.39 -10.22
C PHE A 35 -4.17 29.79 -9.76
N HIS A 36 -2.87 30.08 -9.65
CA HIS A 36 -2.39 31.41 -9.29
C HIS A 36 -2.70 32.44 -10.39
N ALA A 37 -2.58 32.06 -11.67
CA ALA A 37 -2.85 32.93 -12.81
C ALA A 37 -4.31 33.37 -12.96
N TYR A 38 -5.27 32.60 -12.41
CA TYR A 38 -6.68 32.98 -12.37
C TYR A 38 -6.89 34.36 -11.73
N GLY A 39 -6.09 34.65 -10.70
CA GLY A 39 -6.16 35.90 -9.95
C GLY A 39 -7.12 35.80 -8.77
N TRP A 40 -6.64 36.11 -7.57
CA TRP A 40 -7.44 36.04 -6.36
C TRP A 40 -7.22 37.26 -5.47
N ARG A 41 -8.31 37.72 -4.87
CA ARG A 41 -8.30 38.63 -3.73
C ARG A 41 -8.22 37.83 -2.45
N ILE A 42 -7.17 38.08 -1.66
CA ILE A 42 -6.86 37.30 -0.46
C ILE A 42 -6.90 38.16 0.80
N TYR A 43 -7.39 37.56 1.87
CA TYR A 43 -7.53 38.17 3.18
C TYR A 43 -6.73 37.35 4.21
N SER A 44 -6.17 37.99 5.23
CA SER A 44 -5.66 37.31 6.42
C SER A 44 -6.71 37.37 7.52
N TYR A 45 -6.82 36.29 8.28
CA TYR A 45 -7.65 36.23 9.47
C TYR A 45 -6.85 35.55 10.59
N GLU A 46 -6.65 36.27 11.67
CA GLU A 46 -5.86 35.85 12.84
C GLU A 46 -6.79 35.56 14.01
N THR A 47 -6.68 34.35 14.53
CA THR A 47 -7.29 33.90 15.80
C THR A 47 -6.19 33.80 16.85
N SER A 48 -6.57 33.65 18.13
CA SER A 48 -5.63 33.45 19.24
C SER A 48 -4.68 32.24 19.08
N VAL A 49 -5.01 31.30 18.18
CA VAL A 49 -4.27 30.04 17.99
C VAL A 49 -3.78 29.83 16.56
N SER A 50 -4.29 30.55 15.57
CA SER A 50 -3.96 30.32 14.16
C SER A 50 -4.22 31.54 13.28
N GLU A 51 -3.38 31.68 12.25
CA GLU A 51 -3.53 32.71 11.22
C GLU A 51 -3.67 32.03 9.86
N THR A 52 -4.81 32.29 9.21
CA THR A 52 -5.27 31.65 7.97
C THR A 52 -5.48 32.67 6.86
N LEU A 53 -5.29 32.22 5.62
CA LEU A 53 -5.53 33.00 4.42
C LEU A 53 -6.88 32.62 3.82
N LEU A 54 -7.70 33.62 3.51
CA LEU A 54 -9.08 33.47 3.08
C LEU A 54 -9.30 34.03 1.68
N ILE A 55 -10.18 33.36 0.95
CA ILE A 55 -10.74 33.80 -0.33
C ILE A 55 -12.26 33.84 -0.14
N SER A 56 -12.92 34.88 -0.64
CA SER A 56 -14.38 34.98 -0.55
C SER A 56 -15.06 33.88 -1.37
N TRP A 57 -16.18 33.37 -0.87
CA TRP A 57 -16.95 32.32 -1.55
C TRP A 57 -17.36 32.73 -2.96
N ASP A 58 -17.70 34.00 -3.18
CA ASP A 58 -18.10 34.49 -4.51
C ASP A 58 -17.02 34.28 -5.58
N GLN A 59 -15.75 34.48 -5.22
CA GLN A 59 -14.63 34.20 -6.13
C GLN A 59 -14.50 32.70 -6.42
N VAL A 60 -14.73 31.86 -5.41
CA VAL A 60 -14.66 30.40 -5.52
C VAL A 60 -15.80 29.86 -6.37
N ASP A 61 -17.02 30.34 -6.14
CA ASP A 61 -18.23 29.96 -6.87
C ASP A 61 -18.12 30.36 -8.35
N GLN A 62 -17.62 31.56 -8.63
CA GLN A 62 -17.35 31.97 -10.00
C GLN A 62 -16.31 31.07 -10.68
N PHE A 63 -15.18 30.82 -10.01
CA PHE A 63 -14.14 29.92 -10.54
C PHE A 63 -14.70 28.51 -10.81
N PHE A 64 -15.50 27.98 -9.90
CA PHE A 64 -16.11 26.66 -10.04
C PHE A 64 -17.08 26.59 -11.22
N LYS A 65 -17.92 27.62 -11.40
CA LYS A 65 -18.83 27.71 -12.56
C LYS A 65 -18.07 27.77 -13.88
N GLU A 66 -16.96 28.50 -13.95
CA GLU A 66 -16.12 28.56 -15.14
C GLU A 66 -15.44 27.22 -15.44
N VAL A 67 -14.90 26.53 -14.42
CA VAL A 67 -14.34 25.19 -14.58
C VAL A 67 -15.43 24.20 -14.99
N ALA A 68 -16.62 24.26 -14.40
CA ALA A 68 -17.75 23.41 -14.74
C ALA A 68 -18.17 23.60 -16.21
N ALA A 69 -18.25 24.84 -16.68
CA ALA A 69 -18.60 25.15 -18.07
C ALA A 69 -17.60 24.56 -19.09
N GLN A 70 -16.31 24.49 -18.73
CA GLN A 70 -15.26 23.98 -19.62
C GLN A 70 -15.00 22.48 -19.50
N THR A 71 -15.46 21.84 -18.43
CA THR A 71 -15.17 20.42 -18.14
C THR A 71 -16.41 19.53 -18.14
N GLY A 72 -17.60 20.10 -17.98
CA GLY A 72 -18.84 19.37 -17.82
C GLY A 72 -19.05 18.76 -16.42
N ILE A 73 -18.14 19.03 -15.46
CA ILE A 73 -18.22 18.48 -14.11
C ILE A 73 -19.34 19.19 -13.32
N ARG A 74 -20.51 18.55 -13.27
CA ARG A 74 -21.73 19.11 -12.65
C ARG A 74 -21.59 19.43 -11.17
N LEU A 75 -20.71 18.72 -10.44
CA LEU A 75 -20.47 18.98 -9.02
C LEU A 75 -19.98 20.42 -8.76
N LEU A 76 -19.20 20.97 -9.69
CA LEU A 76 -18.66 22.34 -9.59
C LEU A 76 -19.71 23.40 -9.94
N GLN A 77 -20.74 23.06 -10.72
CA GLN A 77 -21.76 24.01 -11.16
C GLN A 77 -22.66 24.48 -10.00
N ASN A 78 -22.95 23.60 -9.04
CA ASN A 78 -23.83 23.85 -7.90
C ASN A 78 -23.21 23.30 -6.61
N PHE A 79 -21.96 23.67 -6.31
CA PHE A 79 -21.28 23.16 -5.12
C PHE A 79 -21.91 23.77 -3.85
N PRO A 80 -22.32 22.95 -2.85
CA PRO A 80 -22.93 23.46 -1.63
C PRO A 80 -21.91 24.21 -0.76
N PRO A 81 -22.08 25.53 -0.50
CA PRO A 81 -21.11 26.35 0.22
C PRO A 81 -20.76 25.79 1.61
N GLY A 82 -21.76 25.30 2.35
CA GLY A 82 -21.58 24.75 3.69
C GLY A 82 -20.66 23.52 3.80
N ARG A 83 -20.22 22.92 2.68
CA ARG A 83 -19.20 21.85 2.69
C ARG A 83 -17.77 22.35 2.81
N MET A 84 -17.52 23.64 2.56
CA MET A 84 -16.15 24.16 2.45
C MET A 84 -15.99 25.61 2.92
N SER A 85 -17.04 26.42 2.87
CA SER A 85 -17.03 27.79 3.36
C SER A 85 -17.57 27.89 4.78
N TYR A 86 -17.15 28.93 5.49
CA TYR A 86 -17.70 29.33 6.77
C TYR A 86 -17.99 30.84 6.78
N ALA A 87 -18.96 31.25 7.61
CA ALA A 87 -19.29 32.64 7.81
C ALA A 87 -18.44 33.21 8.96
N LEU A 88 -17.93 34.42 8.79
CA LEU A 88 -17.33 35.21 9.87
C LEU A 88 -18.37 36.21 10.38
N ASP A 89 -18.47 36.40 11.70
CA ASP A 89 -19.43 37.34 12.28
C ASP A 89 -18.90 38.78 12.16
N SER A 90 -19.71 39.64 11.55
CA SER A 90 -19.38 41.01 11.16
C SER A 90 -19.05 41.97 12.31
N LYS A 91 -19.27 41.58 13.58
CA LYS A 91 -19.04 42.46 14.74
C LYS A 91 -17.68 42.27 15.41
N ASP A 92 -17.10 41.07 15.35
CA ASP A 92 -15.88 40.73 16.09
C ASP A 92 -14.78 40.07 15.22
N ASP A 93 -15.11 39.60 14.01
CA ASP A 93 -14.22 38.78 13.16
C ASP A 93 -14.07 39.34 11.73
N VAL A 94 -13.42 40.50 11.57
CA VAL A 94 -13.21 41.10 10.24
C VAL A 94 -11.87 40.64 9.65
N PRO A 95 -11.87 39.87 8.54
CA PRO A 95 -10.64 39.48 7.88
C PRO A 95 -9.99 40.69 7.20
N ILE A 96 -8.66 40.80 7.32
CA ILE A 96 -7.88 41.94 6.82
C ILE A 96 -7.53 41.67 5.36
N LEU A 97 -7.89 42.59 4.46
CA LEU A 97 -7.51 42.50 3.05
C LEU A 97 -5.99 42.60 2.91
N MET A 98 -5.37 41.58 2.32
CA MET A 98 -3.93 41.61 2.01
C MET A 98 -3.68 42.20 0.63
N GLY A 99 -4.57 41.92 -0.34
CA GLY A 99 -4.46 42.41 -1.71
C GLY A 99 -4.87 41.37 -2.74
N ASP A 100 -4.54 41.63 -3.99
CA ASP A 100 -4.79 40.76 -5.13
C ASP A 100 -3.47 40.11 -5.59
N PHE A 101 -3.49 38.84 -6.01
CA PHE A 101 -2.33 38.15 -6.59
C PHE A 101 -2.71 37.38 -7.85
N ARG A 102 -1.79 37.32 -8.82
CA ARG A 102 -1.90 36.53 -10.07
C ARG A 102 -0.72 35.58 -10.28
N SER A 103 0.22 35.54 -9.34
CA SER A 103 1.35 34.63 -9.34
C SER A 103 1.64 34.15 -7.91
N LYS A 104 2.41 33.07 -7.80
CA LYS A 104 2.83 32.56 -6.49
C LYS A 104 3.81 33.54 -5.83
N GLU A 105 4.65 34.17 -6.64
CA GLU A 105 5.65 35.14 -6.22
C GLU A 105 4.99 36.41 -5.65
N GLU A 106 3.89 36.88 -6.27
CA GLU A 106 3.07 37.97 -5.72
C GLU A 106 2.43 37.59 -4.38
N LEU A 107 1.86 36.39 -4.28
CA LEU A 107 1.29 35.89 -3.02
C LEU A 107 2.36 35.81 -1.92
N ASP A 108 3.54 35.28 -2.23
CA ASP A 108 4.67 35.20 -1.30
C ASP A 108 5.16 36.61 -0.90
N GLY A 109 5.09 37.58 -1.81
CA GLY A 109 5.36 39.00 -1.55
C GLY A 109 4.36 39.62 -0.58
N LEU A 110 3.05 39.42 -0.79
CA LEU A 110 1.98 39.86 0.11
C LEU A 110 2.16 39.28 1.52
N MET A 111 2.54 38.00 1.62
CA MET A 111 2.82 37.35 2.89
C MET A 111 4.07 37.89 3.61
N GLN A 112 5.06 38.40 2.87
CA GLN A 112 6.25 39.03 3.45
C GLN A 112 5.95 40.43 3.96
N THR A 113 5.23 41.24 3.19
CA THR A 113 4.83 42.60 3.58
C THR A 113 3.91 42.62 4.80
N SER A 114 3.06 41.60 4.95
CA SER A 114 2.20 41.45 6.14
C SER A 114 2.91 40.83 7.36
N GLY A 115 4.23 40.58 7.30
CA GLY A 115 5.01 40.03 8.42
C GLY A 115 4.82 38.52 8.69
N ILE A 116 4.06 37.83 7.83
CA ILE A 116 3.62 36.43 7.98
C ILE A 116 4.77 35.44 7.69
N ALA A 117 5.60 35.76 6.69
CA ALA A 117 6.66 34.86 6.21
C ALA A 117 7.82 34.70 7.22
N ALA A 118 8.22 35.77 7.91
CA ALA A 118 9.37 35.77 8.83
C ALA A 118 9.12 34.97 10.13
N ARG A 119 7.88 34.99 10.66
CA ARG A 119 7.49 34.24 11.87
C ARG A 119 7.25 32.74 11.62
N LYS A 120 6.72 32.37 10.45
CA LYS A 120 6.45 30.96 10.07
C LYS A 120 7.71 30.24 9.54
N GLY A 121 8.65 30.93 8.92
CA GLY A 121 9.83 30.31 8.28
C GLY A 121 10.86 29.71 9.24
N SER A 122 11.22 30.41 10.32
CA SER A 122 12.30 30.00 11.23
C SER A 122 11.85 28.98 12.28
N ALA A 123 10.72 29.22 12.96
CA ALA A 123 10.18 28.34 14.00
C ALA A 123 9.68 27.00 13.42
N LYS A 124 9.00 27.03 12.27
CA LYS A 124 8.44 25.82 11.64
C LYS A 124 9.51 24.97 10.95
N LYS A 125 10.57 25.57 10.38
CA LYS A 125 11.68 24.82 9.77
C LYS A 125 12.54 24.12 10.83
N ASN A 126 12.81 24.79 11.96
CA ASN A 126 13.52 24.18 13.09
C ASN A 126 12.68 23.12 13.82
N SER A 127 11.38 23.37 14.05
CA SER A 127 10.47 22.38 14.63
C SER A 127 10.24 21.17 13.71
N LYS A 128 10.02 21.38 12.41
CA LYS A 128 9.87 20.30 11.43
C LYS A 128 11.16 19.51 11.25
N SER A 129 12.33 20.17 11.23
CA SER A 129 13.63 19.49 11.16
C SER A 129 13.88 18.62 12.39
N LYS A 130 13.67 19.15 13.59
CA LYS A 130 13.77 18.38 14.85
C LYS A 130 12.78 17.22 14.90
N ARG A 131 11.51 17.43 14.52
CA ARG A 131 10.49 16.38 14.45
C ARG A 131 10.84 15.30 13.43
N ASN A 132 11.35 15.68 12.27
CA ASN A 132 11.80 14.73 11.24
C ASN A 132 13.03 13.94 11.72
N ALA A 133 13.96 14.58 12.44
CA ALA A 133 15.10 13.89 13.04
C ALA A 133 14.67 12.89 14.12
N ALA A 134 13.78 13.30 15.03
CA ALA A 134 13.20 12.41 16.03
C ALA A 134 12.46 11.23 15.37
N ARG A 135 11.68 11.48 14.30
CA ARG A 135 10.99 10.43 13.55
C ARG A 135 11.97 9.46 12.88
N ARG A 136 13.11 9.93 12.37
CA ARG A 136 14.15 9.07 11.79
C ARG A 136 14.80 8.18 12.86
N LEU A 137 15.12 8.75 14.03
CA LEU A 137 15.67 7.98 15.15
C LEU A 137 14.68 6.91 15.62
N GLN A 138 13.41 7.28 15.77
CA GLN A 138 12.35 6.35 16.15
C GLN A 138 12.15 5.25 15.09
N ALA A 139 12.15 5.60 13.80
CA ALA A 139 12.06 4.63 12.71
C ALA A 139 13.25 3.67 12.71
N MET A 140 14.47 4.18 12.90
CA MET A 140 15.68 3.36 13.01
C MET A 140 15.60 2.38 14.18
N GLU A 141 15.09 2.80 15.33
CA GLU A 141 14.90 1.90 16.47
C GLU A 141 13.85 0.81 16.17
N THR A 142 12.76 1.16 15.48
CA THR A 142 11.78 0.18 15.00
C THR A 142 12.38 -0.81 13.99
N TRP A 143 13.28 -0.35 13.12
CA TRP A 143 13.98 -1.24 12.18
C TRP A 143 14.93 -2.19 12.91
N LYS A 144 15.66 -1.69 13.92
CA LYS A 144 16.53 -2.49 14.78
C LYS A 144 15.74 -3.55 15.54
N SER A 145 14.59 -3.21 16.10
CA SER A 145 13.77 -4.16 16.84
C SER A 145 13.28 -5.33 15.97
N GLN A 146 13.04 -5.12 14.67
CA GLN A 146 12.71 -6.22 13.74
C GLN A 146 13.90 -7.17 13.54
N VAL A 147 15.12 -6.64 13.43
CA VAL A 147 16.34 -7.46 13.34
C VAL A 147 16.55 -8.24 14.63
N GLU A 148 16.38 -7.62 15.79
CA GLU A 148 16.49 -8.27 17.10
C GLU A 148 15.44 -9.36 17.28
N SER A 149 14.20 -9.11 16.87
CA SER A 149 13.12 -10.10 16.94
C SER A 149 13.39 -11.31 16.03
N ALA A 150 13.77 -11.07 14.76
CA ALA A 150 14.17 -12.14 13.84
C ALA A 150 15.33 -12.97 14.41
N ARG A 151 16.34 -12.30 14.99
CA ARG A 151 17.48 -12.97 15.65
C ARG A 151 17.06 -13.81 16.84
N HIS A 152 16.18 -13.28 17.68
CA HIS A 152 15.67 -13.98 18.85
C HIS A 152 14.93 -15.26 18.45
N HIS A 153 13.96 -15.14 17.54
CA HIS A 153 13.16 -16.28 17.07
C HIS A 153 14.00 -17.33 16.33
N LEU A 154 15.04 -16.91 15.61
CA LEU A 154 15.98 -17.81 14.93
C LEU A 154 17.11 -18.33 15.83
N GLY A 155 17.14 -17.94 17.11
CA GLY A 155 18.12 -18.43 18.09
C GLY A 155 19.53 -17.84 17.95
N TYR A 156 19.70 -16.67 17.35
CA TYR A 156 21.00 -15.97 17.26
C TYR A 156 21.35 -15.14 18.52
N THR A 157 20.44 -15.03 19.49
CA THR A 157 20.62 -14.26 20.72
C THR A 157 20.86 -15.20 21.91
N GLN A 158 21.87 -14.92 22.74
CA GLN A 158 22.11 -15.70 23.96
C GLN A 158 21.02 -15.40 25.00
N GLN A 159 20.39 -16.45 25.55
CA GLN A 159 19.51 -16.30 26.70
C GLN A 159 20.36 -16.03 27.94
N SER A 160 20.09 -14.94 28.66
CA SER A 160 20.72 -14.68 29.95
C SER A 160 20.35 -15.82 30.91
N PRO A 161 21.32 -16.50 31.55
CA PRO A 161 21.05 -17.55 32.51
C PRO A 161 20.51 -16.90 33.79
N GLY A 162 19.19 -16.85 33.97
CA GLY A 162 18.63 -16.32 35.22
C GLY A 162 17.18 -15.86 35.23
N HIS A 163 16.44 -15.93 34.13
CA HIS A 163 15.00 -15.70 34.16
C HIS A 163 14.26 -17.03 34.11
N ASP A 164 13.23 -17.16 34.97
CA ASP A 164 12.30 -18.28 35.09
C ASP A 164 11.96 -18.90 33.73
N GLU A 165 11.66 -20.20 33.70
CA GLU A 165 11.27 -20.98 32.51
C GLU A 165 10.08 -20.34 31.76
N VAL A 166 10.31 -19.26 31.03
CA VAL A 166 9.35 -18.72 30.07
C VAL A 166 9.25 -19.79 28.99
N GLU A 167 8.05 -20.36 28.86
CA GLU A 167 7.75 -21.38 27.86
C GLU A 167 8.30 -20.91 26.50
N LYS A 168 9.24 -21.68 25.96
CA LYS A 168 9.94 -21.30 24.73
C LYS A 168 8.92 -21.27 23.59
N ILE A 169 8.58 -20.08 23.13
CA ILE A 169 7.65 -19.89 22.01
C ILE A 169 8.38 -20.21 20.71
N PHE A 170 7.80 -21.10 19.90
CA PHE A 170 8.27 -21.41 18.55
C PHE A 170 7.32 -20.76 17.55
N PRO A 171 7.57 -19.53 17.08
CA PRO A 171 6.73 -18.91 16.05
C PRO A 171 6.89 -19.60 14.69
N VAL A 172 6.02 -19.28 13.75
CA VAL A 172 6.17 -19.67 12.33
C VAL A 172 6.31 -18.40 11.51
N PHE A 173 7.38 -18.30 10.73
CA PHE A 173 7.54 -17.21 9.77
C PHE A 173 6.77 -17.55 8.50
N VAL A 174 5.95 -16.62 8.03
CA VAL A 174 5.19 -16.74 6.79
C VAL A 174 5.49 -15.50 5.95
N SER A 175 6.26 -15.69 4.88
CA SER A 175 6.55 -14.65 3.89
C SER A 175 5.48 -14.63 2.82
N ILE A 176 5.08 -13.45 2.39
CA ILE A 176 4.10 -13.26 1.31
C ILE A 176 4.67 -12.34 0.23
N ASP A 177 4.21 -12.57 -0.99
CA ASP A 177 4.35 -11.66 -2.12
C ASP A 177 3.11 -11.86 -3.01
N VAL A 178 2.53 -10.78 -3.53
CA VAL A 178 1.30 -10.85 -4.33
C VAL A 178 1.46 -10.04 -5.61
N GLU A 179 1.31 -10.71 -6.75
CA GLU A 179 1.40 -10.10 -8.06
C GLU A 179 0.01 -9.72 -8.59
N ALA A 180 -0.05 -8.54 -9.19
CA ALA A 180 -1.24 -8.00 -9.82
C ALA A 180 -0.98 -7.71 -11.31
N PHE A 181 -2.04 -7.72 -12.10
CA PHE A 181 -1.93 -7.43 -13.52
C PHE A 181 -1.54 -5.98 -13.77
N GLU A 182 -0.46 -5.75 -14.52
CA GLU A 182 0.16 -4.42 -14.71
C GLU A 182 -0.75 -3.38 -15.39
N HIS A 183 -1.79 -3.81 -16.09
CA HIS A 183 -2.79 -2.92 -16.70
C HIS A 183 -4.02 -2.67 -15.80
N ASN A 184 -4.19 -3.45 -14.74
CA ASN A 184 -5.26 -3.28 -13.76
C ASN A 184 -4.90 -3.95 -12.43
N HIS A 185 -4.37 -3.15 -11.49
CA HIS A 185 -3.93 -3.63 -10.17
C HIS A 185 -5.06 -4.13 -9.25
N ASN A 186 -6.34 -4.07 -9.68
CA ASN A 186 -7.43 -4.73 -8.97
C ASN A 186 -7.55 -6.23 -9.30
N ILE A 187 -6.78 -6.70 -10.30
CA ILE A 187 -6.76 -8.08 -10.74
C ILE A 187 -5.50 -8.73 -10.18
N ILE A 188 -5.68 -9.56 -9.16
CA ILE A 188 -4.61 -10.36 -8.57
C ILE A 188 -4.37 -11.59 -9.44
N THR A 189 -3.14 -11.79 -9.89
CA THR A 189 -2.78 -12.90 -10.79
C THR A 189 -2.14 -14.05 -10.03
N GLU A 190 -1.31 -13.76 -9.03
CA GLU A 190 -0.49 -14.75 -8.33
C GLU A 190 -0.32 -14.40 -6.85
N VAL A 191 -0.23 -15.41 -6.00
CA VAL A 191 0.07 -15.28 -4.57
C VAL A 191 1.19 -16.27 -4.24
N GLY A 192 2.31 -15.74 -3.76
CA GLY A 192 3.43 -16.51 -3.22
C GLY A 192 3.39 -16.55 -1.72
N ILE A 193 3.60 -17.74 -1.15
CA ILE A 193 3.73 -17.91 0.30
C ILE A 193 4.91 -18.80 0.60
N SER A 194 5.79 -18.38 1.50
CA SER A 194 6.91 -19.19 1.96
C SER A 194 6.93 -19.27 3.47
N ILE A 195 7.17 -20.46 4.00
CA ILE A 195 6.98 -20.81 5.39
C ILE A 195 8.32 -21.30 5.95
N LEU A 196 8.70 -20.77 7.10
CA LEU A 196 9.75 -21.32 7.95
C LEU A 196 9.19 -21.59 9.33
N ASP A 197 8.99 -22.87 9.62
CA ASP A 197 8.65 -23.34 10.96
C ASP A 197 9.92 -23.31 11.85
N THR A 198 9.86 -22.59 12.98
CA THR A 198 11.01 -22.54 13.90
C THR A 198 11.18 -23.80 14.77
N VAL A 199 10.22 -24.73 14.72
CA VAL A 199 10.39 -26.07 15.28
C VAL A 199 11.45 -26.80 14.47
N GLY A 200 12.47 -27.32 15.16
CA GLY A 200 13.54 -28.06 14.50
C GLY A 200 14.60 -27.19 13.84
N LEU A 201 14.71 -25.90 14.18
CA LEU A 201 15.86 -25.10 13.72
C LEU A 201 17.20 -25.73 14.16
N PRO A 202 18.25 -25.63 13.33
CA PRO A 202 19.59 -26.07 13.70
C PRO A 202 20.07 -25.39 15.00
N PRO A 203 20.91 -26.05 15.81
CA PRO A 203 21.37 -25.49 17.08
C PRO A 203 22.08 -24.13 16.89
N PRO A 204 21.96 -23.22 17.87
CA PRO A 204 22.60 -21.90 17.78
C PRO A 204 24.13 -22.03 17.87
N ARG A 205 24.86 -20.99 17.43
CA ARG A 205 26.33 -20.97 17.51
C ARG A 205 26.76 -21.07 18.99
N GLY A 206 27.39 -22.18 19.35
CA GLY A 206 28.22 -22.32 20.56
C GLY A 206 29.57 -21.59 20.41
N ASN A 207 30.40 -21.67 21.45
CA ASN A 207 31.74 -21.06 21.58
C ASN A 207 32.57 -21.18 20.26
N PRO A 208 33.43 -20.23 19.85
CA PRO A 208 34.03 -20.20 18.51
C PRO A 208 34.83 -21.44 18.07
N ALA A 209 35.25 -22.30 18.99
CA ALA A 209 35.84 -23.61 18.69
C ALA A 209 34.85 -24.61 18.04
N ASP A 210 33.54 -24.32 18.09
CA ASP A 210 32.45 -25.20 17.67
C ASP A 210 31.86 -24.90 16.28
N ARG A 211 32.38 -23.97 15.47
CA ARG A 211 31.74 -23.71 14.16
C ARG A 211 31.70 -24.97 13.29
N GLU A 212 32.84 -25.65 13.14
CA GLU A 212 32.94 -26.89 12.40
C GLU A 212 32.08 -27.99 13.05
N THR A 213 32.08 -28.07 14.39
CA THR A 213 31.25 -29.01 15.15
C THR A 213 29.76 -28.78 14.91
N VAL A 214 29.29 -27.53 14.97
CA VAL A 214 27.90 -27.14 14.75
C VAL A 214 27.48 -27.44 13.32
N LEU A 215 28.30 -27.10 12.32
CA LEU A 215 27.98 -27.38 10.93
C LEU A 215 27.96 -28.90 10.64
N ARG A 216 28.81 -29.69 11.31
CA ARG A 216 28.75 -31.17 11.28
C ARG A 216 27.49 -31.72 11.96
N VAL A 217 27.14 -31.22 13.15
CA VAL A 217 25.90 -31.63 13.84
C VAL A 217 24.68 -31.30 13.00
N ILE A 218 24.67 -30.14 12.32
CA ILE A 218 23.63 -29.78 11.36
C ILE A 218 23.61 -30.79 10.21
N ARG A 219 24.75 -31.04 9.56
CA ARG A 219 24.83 -32.04 8.49
C ARG A 219 24.21 -33.38 8.90
N ASP A 220 24.60 -33.88 10.07
CA ASP A 220 24.21 -35.21 10.55
C ASP A 220 22.72 -35.24 10.96
N ASN A 221 22.22 -34.21 11.63
CA ASN A 221 20.81 -34.13 12.06
C ASN A 221 19.83 -33.91 10.89
N PHE A 222 20.26 -33.22 9.82
CA PHE A 222 19.42 -32.91 8.66
C PHE A 222 19.71 -33.80 7.45
N GLY A 223 20.62 -34.78 7.56
CA GLY A 223 20.93 -35.72 6.47
C GLY A 223 21.57 -35.07 5.24
N LEU A 224 22.32 -33.97 5.40
CA LEU A 224 22.92 -33.23 4.29
C LEU A 224 24.18 -33.95 3.76
N ALA A 225 24.41 -33.89 2.44
CA ALA A 225 25.58 -34.52 1.80
C ALA A 225 26.91 -33.89 2.24
N SER A 226 26.91 -32.60 2.56
CA SER A 226 28.05 -31.86 3.10
C SER A 226 27.59 -30.86 4.15
N ALA A 227 28.49 -30.48 5.06
CA ALA A 227 28.19 -29.46 6.05
C ALA A 227 27.91 -28.10 5.37
N PRO A 228 26.81 -27.42 5.73
CA PRO A 228 26.45 -26.16 5.09
C PRO A 228 27.48 -25.07 5.44
N PRO A 229 27.79 -24.12 4.53
CA PRO A 229 28.81 -23.10 4.80
C PRO A 229 28.48 -22.19 6.00
N ARG A 230 27.20 -21.88 6.19
CA ARG A 230 26.66 -21.07 7.28
C ARG A 230 25.41 -21.73 7.86
N ARG A 231 25.10 -21.39 9.12
CA ARG A 231 23.85 -21.84 9.76
C ARG A 231 22.62 -21.27 9.02
N SER A 232 22.73 -20.06 8.48
CA SER A 232 21.66 -19.48 7.66
C SER A 232 21.36 -20.32 6.43
N ASP A 233 22.36 -20.96 5.79
CA ASP A 233 22.14 -21.85 4.63
C ASP A 233 21.28 -23.05 5.06
N ALA A 234 21.60 -23.67 6.21
CA ALA A 234 20.82 -24.80 6.73
C ALA A 234 19.40 -24.44 7.15
N ILE A 235 19.17 -23.21 7.62
CA ILE A 235 17.83 -22.72 7.94
C ILE A 235 17.03 -22.48 6.66
N ILE A 236 17.69 -21.95 5.62
CA ILE A 236 17.06 -21.72 4.32
C ILE A 236 16.57 -23.03 3.70
N ASP A 237 17.30 -24.13 3.88
CA ASP A 237 16.88 -25.46 3.41
C ASP A 237 15.60 -25.99 4.08
N LEU A 238 15.15 -25.37 5.18
CA LEU A 238 13.89 -25.72 5.87
C LEU A 238 12.69 -24.92 5.35
N ILE A 239 12.91 -23.96 4.45
CA ILE A 239 11.83 -23.15 3.88
C ILE A 239 11.00 -24.02 2.93
N THR A 240 9.68 -23.95 3.10
CA THR A 240 8.71 -24.54 2.17
C THR A 240 7.92 -23.44 1.50
N SER A 241 7.55 -23.62 0.23
CA SER A 241 6.94 -22.55 -0.56
C SER A 241 5.76 -23.04 -1.38
N HIS A 242 4.77 -22.16 -1.51
CA HIS A 242 3.59 -22.33 -2.34
C HIS A 242 3.52 -21.19 -3.35
N HIS A 243 3.07 -21.51 -4.55
CA HIS A 243 2.80 -20.54 -5.59
C HIS A 243 1.40 -20.77 -6.16
N PHE A 244 0.46 -19.92 -5.77
CA PHE A 244 -0.92 -19.98 -6.25
C PHE A 244 -1.10 -19.04 -7.43
N ARG A 245 -1.57 -19.57 -8.55
CA ARG A 245 -1.96 -18.79 -9.73
C ARG A 245 -3.47 -18.77 -9.85
N VAL A 246 -4.05 -17.58 -10.02
CA VAL A 246 -5.49 -17.39 -10.08
C VAL A 246 -6.04 -17.92 -11.40
N SER A 247 -6.89 -18.94 -11.32
CA SER A 247 -7.38 -19.71 -12.49
C SER A 247 -8.14 -18.83 -13.49
N GLU A 248 -8.98 -17.93 -12.98
CA GLU A 248 -9.77 -16.96 -13.74
C GLU A 248 -8.90 -15.95 -14.47
N HIS A 249 -7.70 -15.67 -13.94
CA HIS A 249 -6.77 -14.68 -14.45
C HIS A 249 -5.55 -15.30 -15.14
N ARG A 250 -5.53 -16.61 -15.38
CA ARG A 250 -4.36 -17.35 -15.91
C ARG A 250 -3.78 -16.79 -17.22
N ASN A 251 -4.63 -16.14 -18.03
CA ASN A 251 -4.26 -15.57 -19.33
C ASN A 251 -3.84 -14.09 -19.23
N MET A 252 -3.99 -13.48 -18.05
CA MET A 252 -3.54 -12.12 -17.77
C MET A 252 -2.07 -12.20 -17.38
N ARG A 253 -1.19 -11.73 -18.27
CA ARG A 253 0.25 -11.86 -18.13
C ARG A 253 0.87 -10.48 -18.13
N ASN A 254 1.79 -10.26 -17.21
CA ASN A 254 2.66 -9.10 -17.26
C ASN A 254 3.67 -9.29 -18.42
N GLY A 255 4.46 -8.27 -18.72
CA GLY A 255 5.53 -8.36 -19.74
C GLY A 255 5.84 -7.03 -20.43
N GLN A 256 4.96 -6.04 -20.32
CA GLN A 256 5.17 -4.71 -20.88
C GLN A 256 5.95 -3.80 -19.94
N PHE A 257 5.65 -3.80 -18.64
CA PHE A 257 6.29 -2.95 -17.64
C PHE A 257 7.04 -3.76 -16.58
N VAL A 258 6.51 -4.94 -16.24
CA VAL A 258 7.10 -5.91 -15.31
C VAL A 258 7.46 -7.17 -16.07
N THR A 259 8.57 -7.83 -15.71
CA THR A 259 8.99 -9.07 -16.39
C THR A 259 7.98 -10.18 -16.10
N ASP A 260 7.62 -10.97 -17.12
CA ASP A 260 6.78 -12.15 -16.91
C ASP A 260 7.64 -13.33 -16.45
N ALA A 261 7.45 -13.76 -15.20
CA ALA A 261 8.05 -14.97 -14.64
C ALA A 261 7.00 -15.91 -14.03
N ALA A 262 5.72 -15.71 -14.35
CA ALA A 262 4.59 -16.41 -13.72
C ALA A 262 4.68 -17.95 -13.78
N ASP A 263 5.22 -18.50 -14.87
CA ASP A 263 5.37 -19.96 -15.04
C ASP A 263 6.71 -20.52 -14.52
N LEU A 264 7.57 -19.68 -13.93
CA LEU A 264 8.96 -20.01 -13.61
C LEU A 264 9.19 -20.14 -12.10
N PHE A 265 8.26 -20.81 -11.42
CA PHE A 265 8.41 -21.11 -9.99
C PHE A 265 9.54 -22.12 -9.75
N MET A 266 10.48 -21.76 -8.88
CA MET A 266 11.72 -22.52 -8.67
C MET A 266 11.68 -23.47 -7.48
N PHE A 267 10.68 -23.36 -6.62
CA PHE A 267 10.64 -24.04 -5.31
C PHE A 267 9.52 -25.09 -5.21
N GLY A 268 9.01 -25.54 -6.35
CA GLY A 268 7.95 -26.55 -6.45
C GLY A 268 7.15 -26.37 -7.75
N ASP A 269 5.90 -26.82 -7.73
CA ASP A 269 4.96 -26.65 -8.82
C ASP A 269 3.96 -25.53 -8.51
N SER A 270 3.58 -24.78 -9.55
CA SER A 270 2.53 -23.76 -9.42
C SER A 270 1.16 -24.42 -9.35
N GLU A 271 0.35 -24.02 -8.37
CA GLU A 271 -1.02 -24.49 -8.18
C GLU A 271 -2.00 -23.49 -8.79
N PHE A 272 -2.84 -23.95 -9.72
CA PHE A 272 -3.95 -23.12 -10.21
C PHE A 272 -5.13 -23.23 -9.24
N VAL A 273 -5.49 -22.10 -8.64
CA VAL A 273 -6.55 -22.00 -7.62
C VAL A 273 -7.61 -21.01 -8.12
N SER A 274 -8.90 -21.33 -7.94
CA SER A 274 -9.97 -20.38 -8.27
C SER A 274 -10.02 -19.22 -7.26
N LEU A 275 -10.50 -18.05 -7.66
CA LEU A 275 -10.69 -16.91 -6.76
C LEU A 275 -11.52 -17.29 -5.52
N GLY A 276 -12.56 -18.11 -5.68
CA GLY A 276 -13.40 -18.57 -4.58
C GLY A 276 -12.69 -19.47 -3.56
N GLN A 277 -11.69 -20.24 -4.01
CA GLN A 277 -10.92 -21.15 -3.14
C GLN A 277 -9.63 -20.51 -2.60
N LEU A 278 -9.19 -19.41 -3.19
CA LEU A 278 -7.92 -18.76 -2.85
C LEU A 278 -7.83 -18.35 -1.36
N PRO A 279 -8.85 -17.75 -0.72
CA PRO A 279 -8.80 -17.44 0.72
C PRO A 279 -8.58 -18.65 1.61
N GLU A 280 -9.20 -19.79 1.27
CA GLU A 280 -9.07 -21.03 2.03
C GLU A 280 -7.65 -21.59 1.92
N ARG A 281 -7.10 -21.63 0.70
CA ARG A 281 -5.73 -22.08 0.44
C ARG A 281 -4.69 -21.19 1.14
N ILE A 282 -4.87 -19.87 1.08
CA ILE A 282 -4.03 -18.93 1.85
C ILE A 282 -4.16 -19.22 3.35
N ALA A 283 -5.38 -19.38 3.86
CA ALA A 283 -5.62 -19.60 5.29
C ALA A 283 -4.91 -20.87 5.82
N GLU A 284 -4.83 -21.93 5.03
CA GLU A 284 -4.10 -23.15 5.39
C GLU A 284 -2.61 -22.91 5.62
N CYS A 285 -1.98 -22.02 4.85
CA CYS A 285 -0.59 -21.63 5.03
C CYS A 285 -0.31 -20.81 6.30
N PHE A 286 -1.35 -20.39 7.04
CA PHE A 286 -1.24 -19.64 8.31
C PHE A 286 -1.71 -20.44 9.54
N ARG A 287 -2.16 -21.69 9.38
CA ARG A 287 -2.72 -22.51 10.46
C ARG A 287 -1.67 -23.47 11.04
N TYR A 288 -0.97 -23.01 12.08
CA TYR A 288 -0.02 -23.84 12.83
C TYR A 288 -0.47 -24.03 14.27
N TYR A 289 -0.31 -25.25 14.78
CA TYR A 289 -0.72 -25.64 16.12
C TYR A 289 0.45 -26.26 16.89
N GLY A 290 0.49 -26.02 18.19
CA GLY A 290 1.41 -26.67 19.10
C GLY A 290 0.92 -28.05 19.52
N ASN A 291 1.71 -28.72 20.35
CA ASN A 291 1.43 -30.10 20.76
C ASN A 291 0.14 -30.25 21.59
N LYS A 292 -0.35 -29.16 22.21
CA LYS A 292 -1.60 -29.15 22.99
C LYS A 292 -2.78 -28.61 22.16
N GLY A 293 -2.61 -28.41 20.86
CA GLY A 293 -3.64 -27.88 19.95
C GLY A 293 -3.84 -26.36 20.02
N GLU A 294 -2.99 -25.65 20.74
CA GLU A 294 -2.95 -24.20 20.79
C GLU A 294 -2.42 -23.60 19.48
N LYS A 295 -2.97 -22.47 19.03
CA LYS A 295 -2.45 -21.79 17.83
C LYS A 295 -1.06 -21.25 18.10
N ARG A 296 -0.13 -21.52 17.18
CA ARG A 296 1.23 -20.97 17.24
C ARG A 296 1.25 -19.55 16.70
N ARG A 297 2.16 -18.75 17.25
CA ARG A 297 2.36 -17.35 16.85
C ARG A 297 2.88 -17.28 15.42
N ILE A 298 2.33 -16.37 14.62
CA ILE A 298 2.77 -16.11 13.26
C ILE A 298 3.60 -14.83 13.21
N VAL A 299 4.71 -14.89 12.47
CA VAL A 299 5.52 -13.73 12.06
C VAL A 299 5.36 -13.56 10.56
N LEU A 300 4.55 -12.58 10.15
CA LEU A 300 4.39 -12.22 8.75
C LEU A 300 5.66 -11.52 8.26
N VAL A 301 6.15 -11.93 7.09
CA VAL A 301 7.34 -11.37 6.46
C VAL A 301 6.97 -10.86 5.07
N GLY A 302 7.57 -9.74 4.66
CA GLY A 302 7.44 -9.27 3.29
C GLY A 302 8.52 -8.27 2.93
N HIS A 303 8.42 -7.73 1.73
CA HIS A 303 9.35 -6.75 1.18
C HIS A 303 8.58 -5.49 0.77
N ASP A 304 8.42 -4.54 1.70
CA ASP A 304 7.38 -3.49 1.64
C ASP A 304 5.95 -4.05 1.80
N VAL A 305 5.74 -4.74 2.93
CA VAL A 305 4.58 -5.60 3.28
C VAL A 305 3.21 -4.95 3.06
N LYS A 306 3.14 -3.61 3.07
CA LYS A 306 1.88 -2.88 3.07
C LYS A 306 1.01 -3.24 1.86
N THR A 307 1.62 -3.29 0.67
CA THR A 307 0.89 -3.51 -0.58
C THR A 307 0.38 -4.95 -0.67
N ASP A 308 1.20 -5.93 -0.29
CA ASP A 308 0.82 -7.34 -0.31
C ASP A 308 -0.37 -7.64 0.60
N VAL A 309 -0.40 -7.03 1.78
CA VAL A 309 -1.55 -7.23 2.68
C VAL A 309 -2.80 -6.54 2.16
N ASP A 310 -2.69 -5.37 1.52
CA ASP A 310 -3.84 -4.76 0.84
C ASP A 310 -4.40 -5.70 -0.24
N PHE A 311 -3.52 -6.41 -0.97
CA PHE A 311 -3.93 -7.42 -1.95
C PHE A 311 -4.49 -8.70 -1.33
N LEU A 312 -3.94 -9.19 -0.22
CA LEU A 312 -4.51 -10.32 0.52
C LEU A 312 -5.93 -10.02 1.01
N MET A 313 -6.14 -8.82 1.56
CA MET A 313 -7.46 -8.37 1.97
C MET A 313 -8.41 -8.27 0.78
N ALA A 314 -7.92 -7.81 -0.37
CA ALA A 314 -8.69 -7.81 -1.61
C ALA A 314 -9.15 -9.25 -1.90
N VAL A 315 -8.26 -10.23 -2.05
CA VAL A 315 -8.68 -11.60 -2.40
C VAL A 315 -9.55 -12.29 -1.36
N GLY A 316 -9.78 -11.69 -0.18
CA GLY A 316 -10.71 -12.19 0.84
C GLY A 316 -10.03 -12.77 2.07
N TYR A 317 -8.72 -12.54 2.24
CA TYR A 317 -7.95 -13.01 3.38
C TYR A 317 -7.37 -11.84 4.20
N ASP A 318 -7.98 -11.56 5.35
CA ASP A 318 -7.55 -10.50 6.25
C ASP A 318 -6.64 -11.05 7.37
N VAL A 319 -5.33 -10.86 7.19
CA VAL A 319 -4.27 -11.24 8.14
C VAL A 319 -4.41 -10.54 9.49
N SER A 320 -5.10 -9.41 9.58
CA SER A 320 -5.23 -8.65 10.83
C SER A 320 -6.07 -9.36 11.89
N ASN A 321 -6.83 -10.37 11.48
CA ASN A 321 -7.58 -11.26 12.37
C ASN A 321 -6.69 -12.30 13.07
N ILE A 322 -5.40 -12.40 12.72
CA ILE A 322 -4.44 -13.28 13.38
C ILE A 322 -4.03 -12.65 14.72
N ALA A 323 -4.34 -13.33 15.82
CA ALA A 323 -3.95 -12.89 17.16
C ALA A 323 -2.42 -12.87 17.29
N ASP A 324 -1.90 -11.84 17.97
CA ASP A 324 -0.47 -11.65 18.26
C ASP A 324 0.45 -11.66 17.02
N LEU A 325 -0.10 -11.32 15.85
CA LEU A 325 0.62 -11.23 14.59
C LEU A 325 1.80 -10.26 14.72
N GLU A 326 3.00 -10.78 14.50
CA GLU A 326 4.18 -9.96 14.30
C GLU A 326 4.37 -9.69 12.81
N VAL A 327 4.87 -8.52 12.44
CA VAL A 327 5.20 -8.19 11.05
C VAL A 327 6.65 -7.75 10.97
N ILE A 328 7.40 -8.36 10.06
CA ILE A 328 8.79 -8.04 9.74
C ILE A 328 8.88 -7.66 8.27
N ASP A 329 9.48 -6.50 8.01
CA ASP A 329 9.67 -5.95 6.67
C ASP A 329 11.16 -5.98 6.34
N THR A 330 11.53 -6.75 5.32
CA THR A 330 12.94 -6.91 4.93
C THR A 330 13.57 -5.61 4.44
N THR A 331 12.80 -4.65 3.93
CA THR A 331 13.31 -3.31 3.59
C THR A 331 13.69 -2.51 4.84
N CYS A 332 12.99 -2.74 5.95
CA CYS A 332 13.31 -2.15 7.25
C CYS A 332 14.53 -2.83 7.87
N MET A 333 14.57 -4.16 7.86
CA MET A 333 15.74 -4.91 8.33
C MET A 333 17.01 -4.48 7.61
N TRP A 334 16.97 -4.33 6.28
CA TRP A 334 18.12 -3.89 5.49
C TRP A 334 18.69 -2.57 5.97
N LYS A 335 17.83 -1.57 6.22
CA LYS A 335 18.22 -0.26 6.72
C LYS A 335 18.93 -0.35 8.06
N ALA A 336 18.44 -1.18 8.96
CA ALA A 336 19.05 -1.39 10.27
C ALA A 336 20.38 -2.16 10.20
N VAL A 337 20.45 -3.23 9.39
CA VAL A 337 21.65 -4.07 9.23
C VAL A 337 22.77 -3.32 8.53
N MET A 338 22.46 -2.54 7.50
CA MET A 338 23.47 -1.83 6.69
C MET A 338 23.75 -0.41 7.18
N GLY A 339 22.94 0.12 8.11
CA GLY A 339 23.02 1.52 8.54
C GLY A 339 22.59 2.53 7.47
N ASP A 340 21.97 2.06 6.38
CA ASP A 340 21.45 2.88 5.29
C ASP A 340 20.00 3.33 5.58
N HIS A 341 19.63 4.54 5.17
CA HIS A 341 18.26 5.04 5.31
C HIS A 341 17.41 4.80 4.05
N GLN A 342 18.04 4.39 2.94
CA GLN A 342 17.35 4.08 1.69
C GLN A 342 16.80 2.64 1.70
N SER A 343 15.59 2.47 1.17
CA SER A 343 15.07 1.13 0.88
C SER A 343 15.85 0.54 -0.29
N LYS A 344 16.05 -0.77 -0.28
CA LYS A 344 16.69 -1.52 -1.36
C LYS A 344 15.71 -2.54 -1.89
N GLY A 345 15.57 -2.63 -3.22
CA GLY A 345 14.75 -3.65 -3.86
C GLY A 345 15.30 -5.06 -3.65
N LEU A 346 14.44 -6.06 -3.81
CA LEU A 346 14.72 -7.46 -3.48
C LEU A 346 15.94 -8.02 -4.22
N GLY A 347 15.97 -7.96 -5.56
CA GLY A 347 17.10 -8.48 -6.35
C GLY A 347 18.47 -7.94 -5.92
N PRO A 348 18.67 -6.60 -5.89
CA PRO A 348 19.90 -6.00 -5.38
C PRO A 348 20.23 -6.40 -3.92
N MET A 349 19.21 -6.58 -3.06
CA MET A 349 19.42 -7.06 -1.68
C MET A 349 19.95 -8.49 -1.66
N LEU A 350 19.35 -9.40 -2.44
CA LEU A 350 19.78 -10.79 -2.54
C LEU A 350 21.21 -10.91 -3.06
N TYR A 351 21.57 -10.11 -4.07
CA TYR A 351 22.92 -10.06 -4.61
C TYR A 351 23.95 -9.74 -3.52
N ASP A 352 23.74 -8.68 -2.74
CA ASP A 352 24.66 -8.30 -1.66
C ASP A 352 24.71 -9.32 -0.51
N LEU A 353 23.61 -10.04 -0.26
CA LEU A 353 23.56 -11.10 0.75
C LEU A 353 24.24 -12.40 0.28
N GLY A 354 24.65 -12.46 -0.99
CA GLY A 354 25.22 -13.64 -1.62
C GLY A 354 24.19 -14.78 -1.72
N VAL A 355 22.95 -14.43 -2.04
CA VAL A 355 21.87 -15.38 -2.34
C VAL A 355 21.75 -15.46 -3.86
N ASP A 356 21.84 -16.65 -4.41
CA ASP A 356 21.59 -16.87 -5.84
C ASP A 356 20.10 -16.79 -6.12
N PHE A 357 19.70 -15.90 -7.03
CA PHE A 357 18.30 -15.70 -7.39
C PHE A 357 18.09 -15.64 -8.90
N ARG A 358 16.93 -16.11 -9.35
CA ARG A 358 16.45 -16.03 -10.74
C ARG A 358 14.93 -15.86 -10.71
N HIS A 359 14.37 -15.44 -11.84
CA HIS A 359 12.91 -15.40 -12.03
C HIS A 359 12.17 -14.60 -10.93
N LEU A 360 12.70 -13.42 -10.58
CA LEU A 360 11.93 -12.41 -9.85
C LEU A 360 10.70 -12.01 -10.68
N HIS A 361 9.67 -11.49 -10.04
CA HIS A 361 8.31 -11.31 -10.58
C HIS A 361 7.55 -12.63 -10.78
N ASN A 362 7.92 -13.62 -9.97
CA ASN A 362 7.12 -14.79 -9.70
C ASN A 362 6.85 -14.76 -8.21
N ALA A 363 5.59 -14.58 -7.82
CA ALA A 363 5.24 -14.32 -6.43
C ALA A 363 5.81 -15.39 -5.47
N GLY A 364 5.78 -16.66 -5.88
CA GLY A 364 6.33 -17.78 -5.08
C GLY A 364 7.85 -17.68 -4.88
N ASN A 365 8.58 -17.31 -5.92
CA ASN A 365 10.02 -17.08 -5.83
C ASN A 365 10.32 -15.87 -4.95
N ASP A 366 9.60 -14.76 -5.14
CA ASP A 366 9.83 -13.51 -4.40
C ASP A 366 9.52 -13.65 -2.91
N ALA A 367 8.45 -14.35 -2.54
CA ALA A 367 8.17 -14.74 -1.15
C ALA A 367 9.30 -15.61 -0.58
N THR A 368 9.84 -16.55 -1.36
CA THR A 368 10.92 -17.43 -0.90
C THR A 368 12.20 -16.66 -0.67
N TYR A 369 12.61 -15.85 -1.64
CA TYR A 369 13.81 -15.04 -1.56
C TYR A 369 13.73 -13.98 -0.46
N THR A 370 12.54 -13.41 -0.24
CA THR A 370 12.31 -12.48 0.88
C THR A 370 12.58 -13.16 2.22
N LEU A 371 12.10 -14.39 2.41
CA LEU A 371 12.37 -15.15 3.64
C LEU A 371 13.85 -15.55 3.77
N GLN A 372 14.50 -15.92 2.66
CA GLN A 372 15.94 -16.17 2.64
C GLN A 372 16.74 -14.92 3.04
N ALA A 373 16.35 -13.75 2.53
CA ALA A 373 16.98 -12.47 2.87
C ALA A 373 16.85 -12.15 4.37
N LEU A 374 15.66 -12.38 4.96
CA LEU A 374 15.45 -12.26 6.41
C LEU A 374 16.42 -13.15 7.19
N VAL A 375 16.54 -14.44 6.82
CA VAL A 375 17.41 -15.39 7.51
C VAL A 375 18.89 -14.97 7.42
N LYS A 376 19.33 -14.48 6.25
CA LYS A 376 20.69 -13.93 6.07
C LYS A 376 20.93 -12.69 6.93
N MET A 377 20.02 -11.73 6.90
CA MET A 377 20.11 -10.49 7.68
C MET A 377 20.08 -10.76 9.18
N ALA A 378 19.28 -11.74 9.62
CA ALA A 378 19.27 -12.18 11.01
C ALA A 378 20.63 -12.76 11.44
N GLU A 379 21.29 -13.58 10.60
CA GLU A 379 22.64 -14.07 10.92
C GLU A 379 23.67 -12.94 11.00
N ILE A 380 23.64 -11.99 10.05
CA ILE A 380 24.54 -10.82 10.03
C ILE A 380 24.35 -9.99 11.30
N GLY A 381 23.10 -9.66 11.63
CA GLY A 381 22.74 -8.84 12.79
C GLY A 381 23.03 -7.36 12.63
N LEU A 382 22.91 -6.62 13.74
CA LEU A 382 23.14 -5.18 13.76
C LEU A 382 24.65 -4.85 13.75
N PRO A 383 25.04 -3.71 13.15
CA PRO A 383 26.42 -3.21 13.21
C PRO A 383 26.92 -3.08 14.66
N LYS A 384 28.20 -3.37 14.88
CA LYS A 384 28.88 -3.21 16.17
C LYS A 384 29.41 -1.78 16.32
N ASP A 385 28.54 -0.77 16.30
CA ASP A 385 28.95 0.62 16.50
C ASP A 385 28.74 1.06 17.96
N GLY A 386 29.72 1.82 18.49
CA GLY A 386 29.85 2.21 19.90
C GLY A 386 28.63 2.93 20.49
N GLU A 387 28.39 2.69 21.78
CA GLU A 387 27.21 3.08 22.56
C GLU A 387 26.99 4.60 22.79
N ASP A 388 27.46 5.49 21.91
CA ASP A 388 27.45 6.94 22.14
C ASP A 388 26.32 7.71 21.42
N GLY A 389 25.19 7.04 21.16
CA GLY A 389 23.99 7.64 20.60
C GLY A 389 22.82 7.65 21.58
N ALA A 390 22.11 8.78 21.71
CA ALA A 390 20.86 8.85 22.47
C ALA A 390 19.85 7.80 21.96
N LYS A 391 19.60 6.76 22.75
CA LYS A 391 18.63 5.70 22.45
C LYS A 391 17.21 6.28 22.59
N ALA A 392 16.46 6.33 21.50
CA ALA A 392 15.03 6.65 21.53
C ALA A 392 14.25 5.36 21.77
N ASN A 393 13.12 5.40 22.48
CA ASN A 393 12.28 4.22 22.61
C ASN A 393 11.72 3.83 21.23
N PRO A 394 11.73 2.53 20.87
CA PRO A 394 11.05 2.08 19.66
C PRO A 394 9.58 2.50 19.73
N SER A 395 8.97 2.82 18.58
CA SER A 395 7.51 2.95 18.55
C SER A 395 6.87 1.64 19.03
N PRO A 396 5.91 1.67 19.99
CA PRO A 396 5.15 0.48 20.36
C PRO A 396 4.47 -0.07 19.11
N ASN A 397 4.80 -1.31 18.72
CA ASN A 397 4.19 -2.06 17.60
C ASN A 397 3.60 -1.20 16.48
N LEU A 398 4.46 -0.64 15.61
CA LEU A 398 4.01 0.19 14.48
C LEU A 398 3.57 -0.61 13.24
N TYR A 399 3.42 -1.92 13.35
CA TYR A 399 2.47 -2.67 12.52
C TYR A 399 1.23 -2.98 13.36
N ARG A 400 0.59 -1.94 13.91
CA ARG A 400 -0.88 -1.90 13.84
C ARG A 400 -1.16 -1.39 12.44
N PRO A 401 -1.38 -2.27 11.48
CA PRO A 401 -1.83 -1.79 10.21
C PRO A 401 -3.13 -1.02 10.44
N ILE A 402 -3.15 0.22 9.99
CA ILE A 402 -4.39 0.95 9.77
C ILE A 402 -4.99 0.33 8.52
N TRP A 403 -5.32 -0.97 8.55
CA TRP A 403 -6.23 -1.53 7.57
C TRP A 403 -7.59 -0.93 7.93
N GLN A 404 -7.89 0.23 7.34
CA GLN A 404 -9.29 0.57 7.18
C GLN A 404 -9.86 -0.61 6.40
N LYS A 405 -10.91 -1.25 6.95
CA LYS A 405 -11.64 -2.29 6.24
C LYS A 405 -11.74 -1.86 4.78
N ALA A 406 -11.29 -2.72 3.88
CA ALA A 406 -11.40 -2.50 2.45
C ALA A 406 -12.88 -2.60 2.03
N GLU A 407 -13.75 -1.74 2.59
CA GLU A 407 -15.19 -1.71 2.32
C GLU A 407 -15.47 -1.26 0.86
N ASN A 408 -14.44 -0.85 0.12
CA ASN A 408 -14.55 -0.34 -1.25
C ASN A 408 -13.70 -1.09 -2.29
N VAL A 409 -13.10 -2.24 -1.96
CA VAL A 409 -12.51 -3.10 -3.00
C VAL A 409 -13.62 -3.97 -3.57
N GLN A 410 -14.24 -3.51 -4.65
CA GLN A 410 -15.19 -4.32 -5.41
C GLN A 410 -14.44 -5.44 -6.13
N ILE A 411 -14.80 -6.67 -5.80
CA ILE A 411 -14.39 -7.89 -6.49
C ILE A 411 -15.70 -8.50 -6.98
N GLY A 412 -15.83 -8.66 -8.29
CA GLY A 412 -17.02 -9.26 -8.91
C GLY A 412 -17.27 -10.67 -8.35
N PHE A 413 -18.48 -11.18 -8.21
CA PHE A 413 -19.74 -10.90 -8.93
C PHE A 413 -20.95 -11.06 -8.00
N THR A 414 -22.09 -10.46 -8.36
CA THR A 414 -23.41 -11.00 -8.00
C THR A 414 -23.91 -11.85 -9.18
N ASP A 415 -23.97 -13.17 -8.99
CA ASP A 415 -24.74 -14.11 -9.83
C ASP A 415 -26.26 -13.82 -9.67
N GLU A 416 -27.21 -14.12 -10.58
CA GLU A 416 -27.37 -15.20 -11.55
C GLU A 416 -28.53 -14.76 -12.52
N ALA A 417 -28.53 -15.24 -13.77
CA ALA A 417 -29.56 -15.05 -14.82
C ALA A 417 -29.44 -13.81 -15.76
N ASP A 418 -28.42 -13.79 -16.62
CA ASP A 418 -28.65 -13.70 -18.07
C ASP A 418 -27.33 -13.90 -18.83
N ASN A 419 -27.16 -15.08 -19.42
CA ASN A 419 -26.12 -15.35 -20.38
C ASN A 419 -26.48 -14.63 -21.70
N ARG A 420 -25.92 -13.43 -21.94
CA ARG A 420 -25.94 -12.78 -23.26
C ARG A 420 -24.56 -12.28 -23.63
N GLN A 421 -24.15 -12.65 -24.86
CA GLN A 421 -22.91 -12.26 -25.52
C GLN A 421 -22.57 -10.78 -25.31
N ALA A 422 -21.29 -10.52 -25.06
CA ALA A 422 -20.73 -9.18 -24.96
C ALA A 422 -21.14 -8.33 -26.18
N ASN A 423 -22.08 -7.40 -25.95
CA ASN A 423 -22.41 -6.38 -26.95
C ASN A 423 -21.22 -5.43 -27.08
N ILE A 424 -20.51 -5.56 -28.20
CA ILE A 424 -19.71 -4.50 -28.80
C ILE A 424 -20.67 -3.34 -29.05
N LEU A 425 -20.54 -2.24 -28.30
CA LEU A 425 -21.26 -1.01 -28.61
C LEU A 425 -20.60 -0.33 -29.82
N PRO A 426 -21.32 -0.13 -30.95
CA PRO A 426 -20.80 0.65 -32.07
C PRO A 426 -20.81 2.16 -31.73
N PRO A 427 -20.00 2.98 -32.44
CA PRO A 427 -19.87 4.41 -32.13
C PRO A 427 -21.19 5.15 -32.38
N LYS A 428 -21.63 5.95 -31.39
CA LYS A 428 -22.83 6.79 -31.50
C LYS A 428 -22.66 7.87 -32.58
N LYS A 429 -23.40 7.75 -33.67
CA LYS A 429 -23.75 8.87 -34.57
C LYS A 429 -24.84 9.74 -33.93
N PRO A 430 -24.90 11.05 -34.24
CA PRO A 430 -25.83 11.99 -33.59
C PRO A 430 -27.28 11.80 -34.06
N VAL A 431 -28.23 11.98 -33.14
CA VAL A 431 -29.68 11.89 -33.39
C VAL A 431 -30.21 13.25 -33.89
N PRO A 432 -31.08 13.30 -34.93
CA PRO A 432 -31.69 14.53 -35.44
C PRO A 432 -32.83 15.05 -34.56
N ARG A 433 -33.18 16.34 -34.75
CA ARG A 433 -34.31 17.04 -34.12
C ARG A 433 -35.66 16.55 -34.65
N ASP A 434 -36.62 16.39 -33.77
CA ASP A 434 -38.04 16.19 -34.11
C ASP A 434 -38.65 17.49 -34.68
N THR A 435 -39.37 17.34 -35.79
CA THR A 435 -40.45 18.24 -36.23
C THR A 435 -41.75 17.47 -36.13
N GLU A 436 -42.75 18.10 -35.51
CA GLU A 436 -44.14 17.69 -35.47
C GLU A 436 -44.72 17.45 -36.87
N GLU A 437 -45.56 16.43 -37.04
CA GLU A 437 -46.92 16.64 -37.58
C GLU A 437 -47.82 15.42 -37.37
N ALA A 438 -49.11 15.73 -37.27
CA ALA A 438 -50.18 14.92 -36.76
C ALA A 438 -50.62 13.76 -37.67
N GLY A 439 -51.17 12.73 -37.02
CA GLY A 439 -51.65 11.50 -37.64
C GLY A 439 -52.87 11.65 -38.54
N ASN A 440 -53.16 10.55 -39.23
CA ASN A 440 -54.47 10.30 -39.79
C ASN A 440 -54.89 8.85 -39.54
N SER A 441 -56.14 8.69 -39.18
CA SER A 441 -56.79 7.48 -38.71
C SER A 441 -57.38 6.62 -39.83
N SER A 442 -57.66 5.38 -39.43
CA SER A 442 -58.84 4.55 -39.74
C SER A 442 -58.95 3.77 -41.06
N GLU A 443 -59.20 2.47 -40.82
CA GLU A 443 -60.18 1.57 -41.44
C GLU A 443 -59.78 0.68 -42.63
N GLY A 444 -60.13 -0.62 -42.48
CA GLY A 444 -60.74 -1.36 -43.59
C GLY A 444 -60.19 -2.75 -43.92
N SER A 445 -60.64 -3.77 -43.17
CA SER A 445 -61.09 -5.11 -43.63
C SER A 445 -60.37 -5.91 -44.73
N GLY A 446 -60.13 -7.20 -44.43
CA GLY A 446 -60.58 -8.30 -45.30
C GLY A 446 -59.59 -9.44 -45.60
N LEU A 447 -59.96 -10.66 -45.13
CA LEU A 447 -59.83 -12.00 -45.80
C LEU A 447 -58.40 -12.49 -46.14
N SER A 448 -58.02 -13.77 -46.18
CA SER A 448 -58.56 -15.08 -45.82
C SER A 448 -57.46 -16.12 -46.11
N MET A 449 -57.45 -17.21 -45.34
CA MET A 449 -57.06 -18.58 -45.72
C MET A 449 -55.62 -18.98 -46.13
N SER A 450 -55.17 -20.02 -45.39
CA SER A 450 -54.56 -21.29 -45.83
C SER A 450 -53.13 -21.36 -46.39
N GLY A 451 -52.39 -22.35 -45.86
CA GLY A 451 -51.56 -23.23 -46.68
C GLY A 451 -50.11 -23.37 -46.22
N ASP A 452 -49.77 -24.55 -45.67
CA ASP A 452 -48.64 -25.44 -45.99
C ASP A 452 -47.42 -24.80 -46.70
N GLY A 453 -46.17 -24.96 -46.29
CA GLY A 453 -45.45 -26.20 -46.02
C GLY A 453 -44.10 -26.14 -46.77
N TRP A 454 -43.03 -26.61 -46.12
CA TRP A 454 -41.74 -27.14 -46.64
C TRP A 454 -41.12 -26.56 -47.92
N ASP A 455 -39.98 -25.87 -47.77
CA ASP A 455 -38.62 -26.39 -48.06
C ASP A 455 -37.54 -25.41 -47.58
#